data_AF-A0A7W1IVG9-F1
#
_entry.id   AF-A0A7W1IVG9-F1
#
_cell.length_a   1.000
_cell.length_b   1.000
_cell.length_c   1.000
_cell.angle_alpha   90.00
_cell.angle_beta   90.00
_cell.angle_gamma   90.00
#
_symmetry.space_group_name_H-M   'P 1'
#
loop_
_entity.id
_entity.type
_entity.pdbx_description
1 polymer ?
#
loop_
_entity_poly.entity_id
_entity_poly.type
_entity_poly.pdbx_seq_one_letter_code
_entity_poly.pdbx_strand_id
1 'polypeptide(L)'
;MREAWVITEDEGVVTLTFQGPTPNLEELSALDRVVPTLMAKGPCREIVIDLSALPHEIPPDVIREVDLLIDEAMSQGITAGIRAPS
;
A
#
# COMPACT_ATOMS: atom_id res chain seq x y z
N MET A 1 -11.17 -14.10 6.67
CA MET A 1 -9.82 -13.49 6.58
C MET A 1 -9.87 -12.20 7.38
N ARG A 2 -8.92 -11.96 8.29
CA ARG A 2 -8.80 -10.64 8.93
C ARG A 2 -8.23 -9.71 7.86
N GLU A 3 -8.94 -8.64 7.54
CA GLU A 3 -8.41 -7.57 6.70
C GLU A 3 -7.30 -6.89 7.51
N ALA A 4 -6.05 -7.24 7.23
CA ALA A 4 -4.89 -6.64 7.89
C ALA A 4 -4.59 -5.23 7.36
N TRP A 5 -5.15 -4.87 6.20
CA TRP A 5 -5.01 -3.56 5.59
C TRP A 5 -6.19 -2.67 5.95
N VAL A 6 -5.87 -1.50 6.50
CA VAL A 6 -6.81 -0.40 6.70
C VAL A 6 -6.59 0.63 5.61
N ILE A 7 -7.65 0.96 4.88
CA ILE A 7 -7.63 1.93 3.79
C ILE A 7 -8.24 3.22 4.32
N THR A 8 -7.52 4.33 4.18
CA THR A 8 -8.03 5.67 4.48
C THR A 8 -7.87 6.56 3.25
N GLU A 9 -8.90 7.35 2.97
CA GLU A 9 -8.93 8.27 1.83
C GLU A 9 -9.13 9.69 2.39
N ASP A 10 -8.20 10.59 2.11
CA ASP A 10 -8.24 11.98 2.57
C ASP A 10 -7.76 12.92 1.45
N GLU A 11 -8.64 13.80 0.98
CA GLU A 11 -8.34 14.82 -0.05
C GLU A 11 -7.62 14.31 -1.34
N GLY A 12 -7.86 13.04 -1.72
CA GLY A 12 -7.22 12.41 -2.89
C GLY A 12 -5.90 11.70 -2.58
N VAL A 13 -5.53 11.61 -1.30
CA VAL A 13 -4.47 10.75 -0.77
C VAL A 13 -5.10 9.47 -0.25
N VAL A 14 -4.61 8.33 -0.73
CA VAL A 14 -5.01 7.00 -0.29
C VAL A 14 -3.90 6.41 0.57
N THR A 15 -4.17 6.17 1.84
CA THR A 15 -3.20 5.51 2.73
C THR A 15 -3.64 4.08 3.02
N LEU A 16 -2.73 3.15 2.74
CA LEU A 16 -2.86 1.71 2.98
C LEU A 16 -2.01 1.35 4.20
N THR A 17 -2.65 1.20 5.36
CA THR A 17 -1.94 0.89 6.62
C THR A 17 -2.03 -0.57 6.96
N PHE A 18 -0.89 -1.23 7.12
CA PHE A 18 -0.86 -2.62 7.57
C PHE A 18 -0.89 -2.69 9.11
N GLN A 19 -1.87 -3.43 9.66
CA GLN A 19 -2.08 -3.59 11.11
C GLN A 19 -1.75 -5.00 11.62
N GLY A 20 -1.00 -5.80 10.85
CA GLY A 20 -0.55 -7.13 11.23
C GLY A 20 0.90 -7.17 11.73
N PRO A 21 1.39 -8.35 12.15
CA PRO A 21 2.77 -8.53 12.59
C PRO A 21 3.79 -8.42 11.43
N THR A 22 3.48 -8.97 10.26
CA THR A 22 4.26 -8.85 9.02
C THR A 22 3.35 -9.25 7.86
N PRO A 23 3.25 -8.48 6.77
CA PRO A 23 2.44 -8.86 5.62
C PRO A 23 3.06 -10.08 4.94
N ASN A 24 2.23 -11.07 4.65
CA ASN A 24 2.63 -12.14 3.74
C ASN A 24 2.31 -11.76 2.28
N LEU A 25 2.81 -12.55 1.33
CA LEU A 25 2.56 -12.32 -0.10
C LEU A 25 1.08 -12.31 -0.46
N GLU A 26 0.25 -13.14 0.17
CA GLU A 26 -1.20 -13.19 -0.09
C GLU A 26 -1.89 -11.89 0.35
N GLU A 27 -1.48 -11.31 1.48
CA GLU A 27 -1.96 -10.03 1.98
C GLU A 27 -1.49 -8.86 1.10
N LEU A 28 -0.32 -8.96 0.46
CA LEU A 28 0.17 -7.96 -0.49
C LEU A 28 -0.52 -8.05 -1.84
N SER A 29 -0.71 -9.25 -2.39
CA SER A 29 -1.44 -9.44 -3.64
C SER A 29 -2.91 -9.02 -3.53
N ALA A 30 -3.45 -8.86 -2.32
CA ALA A 30 -4.76 -8.25 -2.12
C ALA A 30 -4.76 -6.75 -2.53
N LEU A 31 -3.63 -6.06 -2.37
CA LEU A 31 -3.49 -4.66 -2.77
C LEU A 31 -3.58 -4.48 -4.29
N ASP A 32 -3.11 -5.44 -5.08
CA ASP A 32 -3.23 -5.42 -6.55
C ASP A 32 -4.68 -5.30 -7.03
N ARG A 33 -5.65 -5.75 -6.22
CA ARG A 33 -7.08 -5.62 -6.55
C ARG A 33 -7.69 -4.34 -6.01
N VAL A 34 -7.18 -3.88 -4.87
CA VAL A 34 -7.70 -2.74 -4.14
C VAL A 34 -7.23 -1.43 -4.79
N VAL A 35 -5.94 -1.30 -5.07
CA VAL A 35 -5.33 -0.06 -5.59
C VAL A 35 -5.96 0.38 -6.91
N PRO A 36 -6.10 -0.47 -7.95
CA PRO A 36 -6.76 -0.07 -9.19
C PRO A 36 -8.23 0.34 -8.97
N THR A 37 -8.91 -0.31 -8.03
CA THR A 37 -10.30 0.04 -7.67
C THR A 37 -10.38 1.42 -7.00
N LEU A 38 -9.43 1.76 -6.14
CA LEU A 38 -9.34 3.07 -5.49
C LEU A 38 -8.99 4.17 -6.50
N MET A 39 -8.06 3.89 -7.40
CA MET A 39 -7.68 4.78 -8.51
C MET A 39 -8.86 5.05 -9.46
N ALA A 40 -9.75 4.07 -9.66
CA ALA A 40 -10.93 4.22 -10.51
C ALA A 40 -12.10 4.98 -9.84
N LYS A 41 -12.14 5.08 -8.50
CA LYS A 41 -13.29 5.63 -7.76
C LYS A 41 -13.29 7.15 -7.62
N GLY A 42 -12.17 7.83 -7.85
CA GLY A 42 -12.06 9.27 -7.69
C GLY A 42 -10.69 9.81 -8.09
N PRO A 43 -10.42 11.11 -7.90
CA PRO A 43 -9.11 11.69 -8.14
C PRO A 43 -8.11 11.23 -7.08
N CYS A 44 -7.60 10.02 -7.23
CA CYS A 44 -6.43 9.55 -6.50
C CYS A 44 -5.21 10.26 -7.05
N ARG A 45 -4.56 11.09 -6.21
CA ARG A 45 -3.37 11.86 -6.55
C ARG A 45 -2.12 11.28 -5.90
N GLU A 46 -2.31 10.62 -4.76
CA GLU A 46 -1.23 10.04 -3.98
C GLU A 46 -1.64 8.72 -3.34
N ILE A 47 -0.73 7.74 -3.34
CA ILE A 47 -0.87 6.47 -2.61
C ILE A 47 0.29 6.32 -1.63
N VAL A 48 -0.03 6.14 -0.36
CA VAL A 48 0.94 5.91 0.71
C VAL A 48 0.77 4.51 1.27
N ILE A 49 1.82 3.70 1.18
CA ILE A 49 1.87 2.38 1.82
C ILE A 49 2.52 2.55 3.19
N ASP A 50 1.69 2.49 4.24
CA ASP A 50 2.11 2.70 5.61
C ASP A 50 2.45 1.37 6.30
N LEU A 51 3.75 1.14 6.45
CA LEU A 51 4.36 0.00 7.12
C LEU A 51 4.95 0.40 8.47
N SER A 52 4.62 1.59 8.99
CA SER A 52 5.21 2.12 10.23
C SER A 52 4.92 1.26 11.46
N ALA A 53 3.84 0.49 11.42
CA ALA A 53 3.44 -0.43 12.50
C ALA A 53 4.18 -1.77 12.47
N LEU A 54 5.00 -2.04 11.44
CA LEU A 54 5.77 -3.28 11.37
C LEU A 54 6.96 -3.28 12.34
N PRO A 55 7.38 -4.47 12.81
CA PRO A 55 8.68 -4.61 13.45
C PRO A 55 9.78 -4.15 12.47
N HIS A 56 10.92 -3.68 13.01
CA HIS A 56 11.99 -2.98 12.27
C HIS A 56 12.51 -3.66 10.98
N GLU A 57 12.18 -4.93 10.74
CA GLU A 57 12.59 -5.68 9.57
C GLU A 57 11.39 -5.97 8.66
N ILE A 58 11.37 -5.32 7.48
CA ILE A 58 10.42 -5.63 6.41
C ILE A 58 11.05 -6.73 5.53
N PRO A 59 10.35 -7.85 5.27
CA PRO A 59 10.88 -8.89 4.40
C PRO A 59 11.19 -8.37 2.98
N PRO A 60 12.25 -8.85 2.32
CA PRO A 60 12.62 -8.41 0.97
C PRO A 60 11.51 -8.63 -0.07
N ASP A 61 10.77 -9.73 0.05
CA ASP A 61 9.64 -10.04 -0.83
C ASP A 61 8.53 -8.99 -0.69
N VAL A 62 8.29 -8.50 0.54
CA VAL A 62 7.30 -7.44 0.82
C VAL A 62 7.73 -6.14 0.16
N ILE A 63 9.01 -5.76 0.30
CA ILE A 63 9.55 -4.56 -0.33
C ILE A 63 9.35 -4.62 -1.84
N ARG A 64 9.66 -5.77 -2.46
CA ARG A 64 9.52 -5.95 -3.90
C ARG A 64 8.09 -5.76 -4.40
N GLU A 65 7.10 -6.33 -3.73
CA GLU A 65 5.69 -6.17 -4.13
C GLU A 65 5.22 -4.71 -3.93
N VAL A 66 5.65 -4.06 -2.85
CA VAL A 66 5.35 -2.65 -2.59
C VAL A 66 5.97 -1.75 -3.65
N ASP A 67 7.20 -2.01 -4.09
CA ASP A 67 7.86 -1.29 -5.18
C ASP A 67 7.09 -1.45 -6.50
N LEU A 68 6.58 -2.65 -6.80
CA LEU A 68 5.76 -2.89 -8.01
C LEU A 68 4.46 -2.07 -7.99
N LEU A 69 3.79 -2.00 -6.84
CA LEU A 69 2.59 -1.17 -6.66
C LEU A 69 2.87 0.32 -6.84
N ILE A 70 4.02 0.79 -6.34
CA ILE A 70 4.48 2.18 -6.51
C ILE A 70 4.75 2.48 -7.98
N ASP A 71 5.49 1.61 -8.67
CA ASP A 71 5.79 1.76 -10.09
C ASP A 71 4.51 1.79 -10.92
N GLU A 72 3.53 0.93 -10.60
CA GLU A 72 2.23 0.92 -11.27
C GLU A 72 1.47 2.23 -11.05
N ALA A 73 1.37 2.71 -9.81
CA ALA A 73 0.72 3.97 -9.49
C ALA A 73 1.37 5.16 -10.22
N MET A 74 2.71 5.22 -10.21
CA MET A 74 3.48 6.25 -10.90
C MET A 74 3.31 6.19 -12.42
N SER A 75 3.20 5.00 -13.01
CA SER A 75 2.92 4.84 -14.45
C SER A 75 1.57 5.43 -14.86
N GLN A 76 0.63 5.50 -13.92
CA GLN A 76 -0.70 6.10 -14.11
C GLN A 76 -0.75 7.59 -13.73
N GLY A 77 0.41 8.19 -13.40
CA GLY A 77 0.54 9.60 -13.04
C GLY A 77 0.16 9.92 -11.59
N ILE A 78 0.08 8.90 -10.73
CA ILE A 78 -0.22 9.04 -9.31
C ILE A 78 1.10 9.06 -8.53
N THR A 79 1.23 9.97 -7.56
CA THR A 79 2.39 9.97 -6.66
C THR A 79 2.29 8.76 -5.73
N ALA A 80 3.37 8.01 -5.51
CA ALA A 80 3.32 6.88 -4.59
C ALA A 80 4.59 6.78 -3.73
N GLY A 81 4.44 6.28 -2.51
CA GLY A 81 5.56 6.18 -1.56
C GLY A 81 5.30 5.24 -0.39
N ILE A 82 6.38 4.95 0.35
CA ILE A 82 6.39 4.05 1.51
C ILE A 82 6.66 4.87 2.77
N ARG A 83 5.89 4.62 3.83
CA ARG A 83 6.24 5.01 5.19
C ARG A 83 6.82 3.80 5.91
N ALA A 84 8.13 3.82 6.11
CA ALA A 84 8.86 2.75 6.80
C ALA A 84 8.66 2.79 8.33
N PRO A 85 8.86 1.65 9.03
CA PRO A 85 8.93 1.62 10.49
C PRO A 85 10.08 2.48 11.02
N SER A 86 9.82 3.16 12.14
CA SER A 86 10.77 4.06 12.82
C SER A 86 11.80 3.32 13.65
#